data_AF-A0A3P8GIM8-F1
#
_entry.id   AF-A0A3P8GIM8-F1
#
_cell.length_a   1.000
_cell.length_b   1.000
_cell.length_c   1.000
_cell.angle_alpha   90.00
_cell.angle_beta   90.00
_cell.angle_gamma   90.00
#
_symmetry.space_group_name_H-M   'P 1'
#
loop_
_entity.id
_entity.type
_entity.pdbx_description
1 polymer ?
#
loop_
_entity_poly.entity_id
_entity_poly.type
_entity_poly.pdbx_seq_one_letter_code
_entity_poly.pdbx_strand_id
1 'polypeptide(L)'
;MHRLAHTGANYNYAYAFVDMLTSEINSYMYILNIFSLSVTFQLRLERVDMSSFQSIREFVDRIKEMDRPIDYLVNNAGVLSPTYEESADGHELSLAVNYLGPVLLTELLLPEMMKAPMARIVNVSSMLHFNGSLYKPTLHLVGADYGPYLAYSQSKLALTMYTVELGKRLEGTSVTAVSLHPGTVKTELTRNSNSMMDVSITYAKQNK
;
A
#
# COMPACT_ATOMS: atom_id res chain seq x y z
N MET A 1 -12.42 33.11 -10.48
CA MET A 1 -11.72 33.55 -9.25
C MET A 1 -12.44 32.95 -8.05
N HIS A 2 -11.88 31.90 -7.45
CA HIS A 2 -12.05 31.61 -6.03
C HIS A 2 -10.90 30.67 -5.65
N ARG A 3 -9.85 31.26 -5.05
CA ARG A 3 -8.83 30.53 -4.31
C ARG A 3 -9.46 30.10 -3.00
N LEU A 4 -9.42 28.81 -2.69
CA LEU A 4 -9.58 28.34 -1.32
C LEU A 4 -8.19 28.11 -0.73
N ALA A 5 -8.09 28.56 0.51
CA ALA A 5 -6.87 28.85 1.24
C ALA A 5 -6.08 27.59 1.61
N HIS A 6 -4.77 27.77 1.67
CA HIS A 6 -3.85 26.90 2.39
C HIS A 6 -4.31 26.72 3.84
N THR A 7 -4.56 25.47 4.22
CA THR A 7 -4.46 25.02 5.62
C THR A 7 -3.57 23.78 5.61
N GLY A 8 -2.48 23.85 6.36
CA GLY A 8 -1.55 22.73 6.52
C GLY A 8 -2.21 21.62 7.32
N ALA A 9 -2.32 20.44 6.72
CA ALA A 9 -2.69 19.21 7.39
C ALA A 9 -1.85 18.07 6.78
N ASN A 10 -1.09 17.38 7.63
CA ASN A 10 -0.20 16.28 7.28
C ASN A 10 -0.94 15.17 6.52
N TYR A 11 -0.40 14.76 5.37
CA TYR A 11 -1.04 13.88 4.40
C TYR A 11 -0.50 12.45 4.49
N ASN A 12 -0.99 11.65 5.45
CA ASN A 12 -0.69 10.20 5.59
C ASN A 12 -1.93 9.30 5.39
N TYR A 13 -2.96 9.80 4.70
CA TYR A 13 -4.21 9.07 4.52
C TYR A 13 -4.06 8.00 3.43
N ALA A 14 -4.19 6.73 3.81
CA ALA A 14 -4.48 5.66 2.86
C ALA A 14 -6.00 5.49 2.79
N TYR A 15 -6.57 5.62 1.59
CA TYR A 15 -7.96 5.23 1.34
C TYR A 15 -7.98 3.74 1.09
N ALA A 16 -8.61 2.97 1.97
CA ALA A 16 -8.80 1.54 1.74
C ALA A 16 -9.86 1.36 0.64
N PHE A 17 -9.39 0.95 -0.55
CA PHE A 17 -10.26 0.51 -1.63
C PHE A 17 -10.72 -0.92 -1.32
N VAL A 18 -12.02 -1.08 -1.13
CA VAL A 18 -12.65 -2.40 -1.22
C VAL A 18 -13.37 -2.45 -2.56
N ASP A 19 -12.77 -3.26 -3.43
CA ASP A 19 -13.25 -3.82 -4.69
C ASP A 19 -12.99 -3.08 -6.03
N MET A 20 -12.40 -3.88 -6.92
CA MET A 20 -12.14 -3.82 -8.36
C MET A 20 -11.11 -2.83 -8.98
N LEU A 21 -10.10 -3.44 -9.63
CA LEU A 21 -9.08 -2.84 -10.49
C LEU A 21 -9.72 -2.20 -11.73
N THR A 22 -9.50 -0.89 -11.91
CA THR A 22 -10.19 -0.05 -12.90
C THR A 22 -9.85 -0.33 -14.38
N SER A 23 -8.77 -1.05 -14.68
CA SER A 23 -8.37 -1.31 -16.08
C SER A 23 -9.04 -2.52 -16.73
N GLU A 24 -9.54 -3.49 -15.95
CA GLU A 24 -10.30 -4.64 -16.47
C GLU A 24 -11.81 -4.36 -16.56
N ILE A 25 -12.30 -3.33 -15.86
CA ILE A 25 -13.72 -2.95 -15.83
C ILE A 25 -14.25 -2.63 -17.22
N ASN A 26 -13.48 -1.97 -18.10
CA ASN A 26 -13.99 -1.60 -19.42
C ASN A 26 -14.35 -2.82 -20.29
N SER A 27 -13.57 -3.89 -20.19
CA SER A 27 -13.82 -5.14 -20.93
C SER A 27 -15.01 -5.92 -20.36
N TYR A 28 -15.13 -5.97 -19.03
CA TYR A 28 -16.24 -6.63 -18.35
C TYR A 28 -17.56 -5.85 -18.49
N MET A 29 -17.53 -4.52 -18.39
CA MET A 29 -18.72 -3.67 -18.60
C MET A 29 -19.27 -3.77 -20.01
N TYR A 30 -18.42 -4.05 -21.00
CA TYR A 30 -18.85 -4.33 -22.38
C TYR A 30 -19.64 -5.65 -22.46
N ILE A 31 -19.16 -6.70 -21.79
CA ILE A 31 -19.84 -8.01 -21.72
C ILE A 31 -21.14 -7.91 -20.90
N LEU A 32 -21.13 -7.22 -19.76
CA LEU A 32 -22.31 -7.02 -18.91
C LEU A 32 -23.41 -6.24 -19.65
N ASN A 33 -23.05 -5.25 -20.48
CA ASN A 33 -23.99 -4.54 -21.35
C ASN A 33 -24.60 -5.43 -22.45
N ILE A 34 -23.83 -6.37 -23.02
CA ILE A 34 -24.36 -7.33 -24.00
C ILE A 34 -25.46 -8.22 -23.38
N PHE A 35 -25.29 -8.59 -22.12
CA PHE A 35 -26.22 -9.48 -21.41
C PHE A 35 -27.24 -8.75 -20.51
N SER A 36 -27.29 -7.42 -20.53
CA SER A 36 -28.15 -6.60 -19.65
C SER A 36 -28.01 -6.94 -18.15
N LEU A 37 -26.82 -7.36 -17.72
CA LEU A 37 -26.51 -7.64 -16.32
C LEU A 37 -26.14 -6.33 -15.63
N SER A 38 -26.92 -5.92 -14.62
CA SER A 38 -26.57 -4.79 -13.77
C SER A 38 -25.74 -5.26 -12.58
N VAL A 39 -24.48 -4.83 -12.52
CA VAL A 39 -23.66 -4.95 -11.32
C VAL A 39 -23.75 -3.63 -10.57
N THR A 40 -24.26 -3.67 -9.34
CA THR A 40 -24.25 -2.51 -8.46
C THR A 40 -22.99 -2.57 -7.61
N PHE A 41 -22.15 -1.55 -7.69
CA PHE A 41 -20.97 -1.44 -6.83
C PHE A 41 -21.26 -0.51 -5.66
N GLN A 42 -20.83 -0.91 -4.46
CA GLN A 42 -20.89 -0.08 -3.26
C GLN A 42 -19.48 0.39 -2.91
N LEU A 43 -19.26 1.71 -2.98
CA LEU A 43 -18.00 2.32 -2.54
C LEU A 43 -18.15 2.83 -1.11
N ARG A 44 -17.22 2.44 -0.24
CA ARG A 44 -17.10 2.95 1.13
C ARG A 44 -15.72 3.56 1.31
N LEU A 45 -15.67 4.73 1.96
CA LEU A 45 -14.43 5.40 2.32
C LEU A 45 -14.24 5.30 3.83
N GLU A 46 -13.12 4.72 4.23
CA GLU A 46 -12.73 4.55 5.62
C GLU A 46 -11.34 5.16 5.82
N ARG A 47 -11.13 5.85 6.94
CA ARG A 47 -9.83 6.45 7.28
C ARG A 47 -8.93 5.42 7.93
N VAL A 48 -7.69 5.34 7.47
CA VAL A 48 -6.61 4.63 8.16
C VAL A 48 -5.29 5.38 7.98
N ASP A 49 -4.56 5.54 9.07
CA ASP A 49 -3.18 6.03 9.08
C ASP A 49 -2.24 4.84 9.29
N MET A 50 -1.49 4.50 8.24
CA MET A 50 -0.56 3.36 8.26
C MET A 50 0.67 3.59 9.14
N SER A 51 0.88 4.81 9.64
CA SER A 51 1.95 5.16 10.58
C SER A 51 1.52 5.07 12.06
N SER A 52 0.28 4.64 12.34
CA SER A 52 -0.26 4.46 13.69
C SER A 52 -0.91 3.09 13.84
N PHE A 53 -0.33 2.24 14.71
CA PHE A 53 -0.89 0.93 15.01
C PHE A 53 -2.27 1.01 15.66
N GLN A 54 -2.52 2.06 16.45
CA GLN A 54 -3.85 2.34 16.97
C GLN A 54 -4.84 2.61 15.82
N SER A 55 -4.49 3.49 14.87
CA SER A 55 -5.37 3.79 13.73
C SER A 55 -5.66 2.54 12.88
N ILE A 56 -4.69 1.65 12.71
CA ILE A 56 -4.88 0.38 11.99
C ILE A 56 -5.86 -0.52 12.72
N ARG A 57 -5.74 -0.66 14.05
CA ARG A 57 -6.66 -1.48 14.85
C ARG A 57 -8.09 -0.94 14.80
N GLU A 58 -8.27 0.36 14.98
CA GLU A 58 -9.58 1.02 14.88
C GLU A 58 -10.20 0.85 13.49
N PHE A 59 -9.38 0.91 12.43
CA PHE A 59 -9.83 0.62 11.07
C PHE A 59 -10.30 -0.84 10.94
N VAL A 60 -9.50 -1.79 11.43
CA VAL A 60 -9.85 -3.22 11.39
C VAL A 60 -11.18 -3.48 12.11
N ASP A 61 -11.40 -2.87 13.27
CA ASP A 61 -12.63 -3.05 14.04
C ASP A 61 -13.86 -2.63 13.21
N ARG A 62 -13.81 -1.44 12.58
CA ARG A 62 -14.88 -0.98 11.67
C ARG A 62 -15.05 -1.88 10.46
N ILE A 63 -13.98 -2.48 9.95
CA ILE A 63 -14.08 -3.43 8.84
C ILE A 63 -14.77 -4.73 9.28
N LYS A 64 -14.44 -5.22 10.48
CA LYS A 64 -15.04 -6.44 11.06
C LYS A 64 -16.52 -6.27 11.39
N GLU A 65 -16.95 -5.07 11.79
CA GLU A 65 -18.37 -4.75 12.02
C GLU A 65 -19.24 -4.96 10.78
N MET A 66 -18.67 -5.00 9.57
CA MET A 66 -19.42 -5.31 8.36
C MET A 66 -19.84 -6.77 8.24
N ASP A 67 -19.27 -7.67 9.06
CA ASP A 67 -19.56 -9.10 9.11
C ASP A 67 -19.64 -9.77 7.73
N ARG A 68 -18.63 -9.49 6.89
CA ARG A 68 -18.52 -10.02 5.53
C ARG A 68 -17.12 -10.54 5.27
N PRO A 69 -16.97 -11.63 4.48
CA PRO A 69 -15.67 -12.07 4.01
C PRO A 69 -14.93 -10.96 3.24
N ILE A 70 -13.60 -11.02 3.27
CA ILE A 70 -12.73 -10.11 2.53
C ILE A 70 -12.00 -10.91 1.44
N ASP A 71 -12.44 -10.75 0.20
CA ASP A 71 -11.85 -11.45 -0.94
C ASP A 71 -10.49 -10.86 -1.36
N TYR A 72 -10.30 -9.55 -1.18
CA TYR A 72 -9.08 -8.85 -1.61
C TYR A 72 -8.61 -7.85 -0.57
N LEU A 73 -7.31 -7.92 -0.24
CA LEU A 73 -6.58 -6.89 0.49
C LEU A 73 -5.44 -6.39 -0.39
N VAL A 74 -5.44 -5.09 -0.70
CA VAL A 74 -4.37 -4.46 -1.49
C VAL A 74 -3.60 -3.48 -0.61
N ASN A 75 -2.42 -3.89 -0.17
CA ASN A 75 -1.49 -3.03 0.56
C ASN A 75 -0.73 -2.13 -0.43
N ASN A 76 -1.41 -1.06 -0.87
CA ASN A 76 -0.88 -0.09 -1.82
C ASN A 76 -0.23 1.14 -1.17
N ALA A 77 -0.60 1.46 0.07
CA ALA A 77 -0.07 2.63 0.76
C ALA A 77 1.46 2.61 0.80
N GLY A 78 2.07 3.78 0.56
CA GLY A 78 3.51 3.92 0.65
C GLY A 78 3.98 5.36 0.72
N VAL A 79 5.12 5.57 1.35
CA VAL A 79 5.80 6.86 1.51
C VAL A 79 7.29 6.70 1.25
N LEU A 80 7.89 7.75 0.68
CA LEU A 80 9.33 7.95 0.61
C LEU A 80 9.57 9.31 1.25
N SER A 81 9.96 9.33 2.52
CA SER A 81 10.24 10.61 3.19
C SER A 81 11.61 11.14 2.77
N PRO A 82 11.75 12.43 2.41
CA PRO A 82 13.05 13.03 2.12
C PRO A 82 13.92 13.26 3.38
N THR A 83 13.34 13.21 4.56
CA THR A 83 14.00 13.45 5.85
C THR A 83 13.62 12.38 6.86
N TYR A 84 14.47 12.16 7.87
CA TYR A 84 14.13 11.24 8.94
C TYR A 84 12.90 11.73 9.71
N GLU A 85 11.88 10.89 9.78
CA GLU A 85 10.63 11.11 10.51
C GLU A 85 10.25 9.85 11.26
N GLU A 86 9.64 10.01 12.42
CA GLU A 86 9.13 8.90 13.23
C GLU A 86 7.60 8.81 13.13
N SER A 87 7.11 7.58 13.12
CA SER A 87 5.70 7.24 13.22
C SER A 87 5.17 7.48 14.64
N ALA A 88 3.85 7.43 14.83
CA ALA A 88 3.24 7.58 16.15
C ALA A 88 3.72 6.53 17.17
N ASP A 89 4.19 5.39 16.67
CA ASP A 89 4.70 4.26 17.45
C ASP A 89 6.25 4.24 17.56
N GLY A 90 6.94 5.29 17.10
CA GLY A 90 8.41 5.42 17.23
C GLY A 90 9.23 4.62 16.19
N HIS A 91 8.64 4.30 15.04
CA HIS A 91 9.36 3.66 13.93
C HIS A 91 9.72 4.67 12.85
N GLU A 92 10.83 4.47 12.13
CA GLU A 92 11.13 5.26 10.93
C GLU A 92 9.94 5.23 9.97
N LEU A 93 9.53 6.38 9.44
CA LEU A 93 8.24 6.54 8.78
C LEU A 93 8.04 5.62 7.56
N SER A 94 9.05 5.42 6.72
CA SER A 94 8.99 4.53 5.56
C SER A 94 8.85 3.06 5.99
N LEU A 95 9.60 2.64 7.00
CA LEU A 95 9.48 1.31 7.61
C LEU A 95 8.10 1.10 8.22
N ALA A 96 7.57 2.10 8.92
CA ALA A 96 6.24 2.07 9.52
C ALA A 96 5.15 1.91 8.45
N VAL A 97 5.10 2.82 7.48
CA VAL A 97 4.01 2.89 6.49
C VAL A 97 4.12 1.83 5.41
N ASN A 98 5.32 1.51 4.93
CA ASN A 98 5.50 0.61 3.78
C ASN A 98 5.60 -0.86 4.18
N TYR A 99 5.89 -1.15 5.46
CA TYR A 99 6.14 -2.52 5.91
C TYR A 99 5.35 -2.87 7.18
N LEU A 100 5.61 -2.22 8.32
CA LEU A 100 5.02 -2.63 9.60
C LEU A 100 3.50 -2.49 9.62
N GLY A 101 2.98 -1.38 9.10
CA GLY A 101 1.55 -1.13 8.98
C GLY A 101 0.85 -2.18 8.09
N PRO A 102 1.30 -2.41 6.85
CA PRO A 102 0.79 -3.48 5.99
C PRO A 102 0.83 -4.87 6.61
N VAL A 103 1.91 -5.22 7.32
CA VAL A 103 2.03 -6.49 8.05
C VAL A 103 0.95 -6.56 9.13
N LEU A 104 0.85 -5.55 10.01
CA LEU A 104 -0.14 -5.52 11.08
C LEU A 104 -1.57 -5.60 10.53
N LEU A 105 -1.89 -4.80 9.51
CA LEU A 105 -3.20 -4.79 8.88
C LEU A 105 -3.56 -6.18 8.32
N THR A 106 -2.60 -6.80 7.62
CA THR A 106 -2.77 -8.13 7.03
C THR A 106 -3.03 -9.18 8.11
N GLU A 107 -2.21 -9.23 9.15
CA GLU A 107 -2.34 -10.21 10.24
C GLU A 107 -3.68 -10.06 10.97
N LEU A 108 -4.16 -8.82 11.16
CA LEU A 108 -5.42 -8.55 11.85
C LEU A 108 -6.67 -8.88 11.01
N LEU A 109 -6.59 -8.76 9.68
CA LEU A 109 -7.67 -9.07 8.76
C LEU A 109 -7.64 -10.52 8.24
N LEU A 110 -6.53 -11.23 8.41
CA LEU A 110 -6.37 -12.59 7.90
C LEU A 110 -7.50 -13.56 8.32
N PRO A 111 -8.02 -13.54 9.57
CA PRO A 111 -9.16 -14.38 9.94
C PRO A 111 -10.43 -14.10 9.12
N GLU A 112 -10.68 -12.84 8.77
CA GLU A 112 -11.83 -12.44 7.93
C GLU A 112 -11.62 -12.84 6.47
N MET A 113 -10.38 -12.77 5.99
CA MET A 113 -10.02 -13.23 4.65
C MET A 113 -10.16 -14.75 4.50
N MET A 114 -9.83 -15.53 5.54
CA MET A 114 -10.00 -16.98 5.54
C MET A 114 -11.46 -17.45 5.47
N LYS A 115 -12.43 -16.57 5.77
CA LYS A 115 -13.87 -16.86 5.58
C LYS A 115 -14.27 -16.85 4.11
N ALA A 116 -13.49 -16.19 3.24
CA ALA A 116 -13.75 -16.17 1.81
C ALA A 116 -13.36 -17.51 1.16
N PRO A 117 -14.10 -17.97 0.14
CA PRO A 117 -13.76 -19.21 -0.58
C PRO A 117 -12.42 -19.09 -1.32
N MET A 118 -12.05 -17.88 -1.74
CA MET A 118 -10.77 -17.57 -2.36
C MET A 118 -10.41 -16.12 -2.06
N ALA A 119 -9.39 -15.89 -1.24
CA ALA A 119 -8.93 -14.57 -0.87
C ALA A 119 -7.52 -14.28 -1.39
N ARG A 120 -7.21 -13.01 -1.68
CA ARG A 120 -5.90 -12.58 -2.16
C ARG A 120 -5.38 -11.35 -1.42
N ILE A 121 -4.14 -11.45 -0.97
CA ILE A 121 -3.37 -10.34 -0.41
C ILE A 121 -2.38 -9.89 -1.46
N VAL A 122 -2.44 -8.62 -1.85
CA VAL A 122 -1.56 -8.01 -2.85
C VAL A 122 -0.72 -6.93 -2.18
N ASN A 123 0.58 -7.19 -2.07
CA ASN A 123 1.54 -6.23 -1.54
C ASN A 123 2.21 -5.46 -2.67
N VAL A 124 2.04 -4.13 -2.69
CA VAL A 124 2.65 -3.27 -3.70
C VAL A 124 4.07 -2.90 -3.26
N SER A 125 5.03 -3.62 -3.82
CA SER A 125 6.46 -3.38 -3.67
C SER A 125 6.96 -2.33 -4.69
N SER A 126 8.27 -2.28 -4.94
CA SER A 126 8.91 -1.37 -5.89
C SER A 126 10.14 -2.02 -6.51
N MET A 127 10.51 -1.68 -7.75
CA MET A 127 11.79 -2.13 -8.34
C MET A 127 13.00 -1.74 -7.48
N LEU A 128 12.89 -0.67 -6.68
CA LEU A 128 13.94 -0.25 -5.74
C LEU A 128 14.23 -1.28 -4.64
N HIS A 129 13.38 -2.30 -4.42
CA HIS A 129 13.65 -3.37 -3.47
C HIS A 129 14.91 -4.18 -3.83
N PHE A 130 15.29 -4.26 -5.11
CA PHE A 130 16.53 -4.93 -5.54
C PHE A 130 17.80 -4.26 -4.98
N ASN A 131 17.70 -2.97 -4.63
CA ASN A 131 18.79 -2.21 -4.02
C ASN A 131 18.68 -2.15 -2.47
N GLY A 132 17.70 -2.84 -1.89
CA GLY A 132 17.48 -2.87 -0.45
C GLY A 132 18.43 -3.82 0.27
N SER A 133 18.59 -3.62 1.57
CA SER A 133 19.26 -4.56 2.47
C SER A 133 18.53 -4.55 3.82
N LEU A 134 18.40 -5.70 4.46
CA LEU A 134 17.85 -5.76 5.83
C LEU A 134 18.96 -5.52 6.83
N TYR A 135 19.01 -4.29 7.35
CA TYR A 135 20.01 -3.89 8.34
C TYR A 135 19.70 -4.53 9.69
N LYS A 136 20.76 -5.00 10.36
CA LYS A 136 20.71 -5.70 11.65
C LYS A 136 21.64 -4.97 12.64
N PRO A 137 21.39 -5.07 13.95
CA PRO A 137 20.39 -5.90 14.62
C PRO A 137 18.96 -5.34 14.54
N THR A 138 18.81 -4.06 14.21
CA THR A 138 17.51 -3.39 14.06
C THR A 138 17.30 -2.98 12.61
N LEU A 139 16.06 -3.13 12.12
CA LEU A 139 15.67 -2.60 10.80
C LEU A 139 15.65 -1.06 10.78
N HIS A 140 15.60 -0.42 11.94
CA HIS A 140 15.54 1.04 12.05
C HIS A 140 16.81 1.70 11.49
N LEU A 141 16.62 2.56 10.50
CA LEU A 141 17.63 3.53 10.04
C LEU A 141 17.34 4.85 10.73
N VAL A 142 18.26 5.33 11.57
CA VAL A 142 18.06 6.51 12.43
C VAL A 142 19.17 7.54 12.22
N GLY A 143 18.81 8.82 12.37
CA GLY A 143 19.79 9.91 12.36
C GLY A 143 20.69 9.91 11.12
N ALA A 144 21.99 9.80 11.33
CA ALA A 144 23.01 9.86 10.26
C ALA A 144 22.98 8.64 9.31
N ASP A 145 22.41 7.51 9.74
CA ASP A 145 22.29 6.31 8.92
C ASP A 145 21.07 6.36 7.98
N TYR A 146 20.23 7.38 8.14
CA TYR A 146 19.04 7.57 7.31
C TYR A 146 19.39 8.08 5.91
N GLY A 147 19.02 7.30 4.90
CA GLY A 147 18.93 7.75 3.52
C GLY A 147 17.51 7.53 3.00
N PRO A 148 16.82 8.53 2.40
CA PRO A 148 15.46 8.39 1.87
C PRO A 148 15.25 7.16 0.99
N TYR A 149 16.11 7.00 -0.02
CA TYR A 149 16.06 5.87 -0.93
C TYR A 149 16.45 4.56 -0.24
N LEU A 150 17.37 4.62 0.73
CA LEU A 150 17.81 3.45 1.46
C LEU A 150 16.70 2.89 2.36
N ALA A 151 16.05 3.75 3.14
CA ALA A 151 14.90 3.41 3.97
C ALA A 151 13.73 2.90 3.13
N TYR A 152 13.42 3.58 2.03
CA TYR A 152 12.39 3.13 1.09
C TYR A 152 12.71 1.75 0.50
N SER A 153 13.91 1.56 -0.05
CA SER A 153 14.38 0.28 -0.63
C SER A 153 14.36 -0.85 0.40
N GLN A 154 14.84 -0.60 1.63
CA GLN A 154 14.76 -1.56 2.73
C GLN A 154 13.31 -1.94 3.02
N SER A 155 12.42 -0.96 3.17
CA SER A 155 11.02 -1.21 3.52
C SER A 155 10.29 -2.04 2.45
N LYS A 156 10.55 -1.77 1.16
CA LYS A 156 9.98 -2.53 0.04
C LYS A 156 10.59 -3.93 -0.10
N LEU A 157 11.87 -4.11 0.24
CA LEU A 157 12.46 -5.44 0.36
C LEU A 157 11.84 -6.24 1.51
N ALA A 158 11.68 -5.63 2.68
CA ALA A 158 11.06 -6.26 3.84
C ALA A 158 9.63 -6.72 3.52
N LEU A 159 8.83 -5.89 2.85
CA LEU A 159 7.48 -6.25 2.40
C LEU A 159 7.48 -7.42 1.39
N THR A 160 8.41 -7.45 0.43
CA THR A 160 8.56 -8.57 -0.51
C THR A 160 8.93 -9.86 0.23
N MET A 161 9.88 -9.81 1.16
CA MET A 161 10.30 -10.97 1.94
C MET A 161 9.17 -11.49 2.84
N TYR A 162 8.42 -10.59 3.49
CA TYR A 162 7.21 -10.94 4.22
C TYR A 162 6.17 -11.60 3.33
N THR A 163 5.97 -11.13 2.10
CA THR A 163 5.02 -11.77 1.17
C THR A 163 5.42 -13.22 0.86
N VAL A 164 6.71 -13.49 0.63
CA VAL A 164 7.20 -14.86 0.38
C VAL A 164 6.99 -15.74 1.61
N GLU A 165 7.26 -15.20 2.80
CA GLU A 165 7.11 -15.92 4.06
C GLU A 165 5.64 -16.21 4.40
N LEU A 166 4.78 -15.20 4.25
CA LEU A 166 3.34 -15.31 4.40
C LEU A 166 2.76 -16.32 3.41
N GLY A 167 3.22 -16.31 2.15
CA GLY A 167 2.81 -17.30 1.15
C GLY A 167 3.03 -18.74 1.62
N LYS A 168 4.18 -19.02 2.26
CA LYS A 168 4.47 -20.33 2.86
C LYS A 168 3.56 -20.65 4.05
N ARG A 169 3.28 -19.66 4.92
CA ARG A 169 2.36 -19.85 6.05
C ARG A 169 0.93 -20.16 5.62
N LEU A 170 0.52 -19.64 4.47
CA LEU A 170 -0.84 -19.78 3.93
C LEU A 170 -1.03 -21.00 3.03
N GLU A 171 0.00 -21.82 2.82
CA GLU A 171 -0.12 -23.08 2.08
C GLU A 171 -1.22 -23.96 2.68
N GLY A 172 -2.16 -24.41 1.83
CA GLY A 172 -3.32 -25.21 2.25
C GLY A 172 -4.52 -24.40 2.74
N THR A 173 -4.44 -23.07 2.79
CA THR A 173 -5.57 -22.18 3.10
C THR A 173 -6.27 -21.67 1.82
N SER A 174 -7.40 -20.96 1.96
CA SER A 174 -8.08 -20.28 0.86
C SER A 174 -7.44 -18.94 0.45
N VAL A 175 -6.36 -18.53 1.13
CA VAL A 175 -5.75 -17.21 0.96
C VAL A 175 -4.41 -17.34 0.22
N THR A 176 -4.21 -16.51 -0.80
CA THR A 176 -2.92 -16.40 -1.50
C THR A 176 -2.31 -15.01 -1.28
N ALA A 177 -1.03 -14.96 -0.91
CA ALA A 177 -0.27 -13.72 -0.84
C ALA A 177 0.64 -13.56 -2.06
N VAL A 178 0.60 -12.38 -2.70
CA VAL A 178 1.43 -12.03 -3.85
C VAL A 178 2.04 -10.64 -3.69
N SER A 179 3.20 -10.43 -4.31
CA SER A 179 3.90 -9.15 -4.35
C SER A 179 4.06 -8.73 -5.80
N LEU A 180 3.87 -7.45 -6.08
CA LEU A 180 4.09 -6.87 -7.41
C LEU A 180 4.86 -5.56 -7.29
N HIS A 181 5.50 -5.13 -8.37
CA HIS A 181 5.95 -3.74 -8.52
C HIS A 181 5.25 -3.14 -9.75
N PRO A 182 4.70 -1.92 -9.68
CA PRO A 182 3.91 -1.34 -10.77
C PRO A 182 4.77 -0.76 -11.92
N GLY A 183 6.10 -0.96 -11.89
CA GLY A 183 7.04 -0.30 -12.80
C GLY A 183 7.14 1.21 -12.53
N THR A 184 7.48 1.99 -13.56
CA THR A 184 7.54 3.46 -13.48
C THR A 184 6.14 4.05 -13.67
N VAL A 185 5.47 4.37 -12.57
CA VAL A 185 4.16 5.03 -12.55
C VAL A 185 4.29 6.43 -11.97
N LYS A 186 3.63 7.42 -12.58
CA LYS A 186 3.55 8.76 -12.00
C LYS A 186 2.70 8.68 -10.74
N THR A 187 3.36 8.62 -9.61
CA THR A 187 2.73 8.60 -8.28
C THR A 187 3.12 9.87 -7.56
N GLU A 188 2.27 10.31 -6.64
CA GLU A 188 2.58 11.44 -5.76
C GLU A 188 3.66 11.11 -4.71
N LEU A 189 4.28 9.92 -4.80
CA LEU A 189 5.36 9.45 -3.92
C LEU A 189 6.58 10.39 -3.94
N THR A 190 6.82 11.11 -5.04
CA THR A 190 7.94 12.04 -5.22
C THR A 190 7.56 13.51 -5.04
N ARG A 191 6.32 13.84 -4.63
CA ARG A 191 5.85 15.24 -4.55
C ARG A 191 6.73 16.12 -3.66
N ASN A 192 7.40 15.53 -2.66
CA ASN A 192 8.27 16.24 -1.73
C ASN A 192 9.77 16.02 -2.02
N SER A 193 10.13 15.37 -3.13
CA SER A 193 11.52 15.14 -3.53
C SER A 193 11.87 16.00 -4.73
N ASN A 194 12.80 16.96 -4.57
CA ASN A 194 13.43 17.66 -5.71
C ASN A 194 14.43 16.70 -6.41
N SER A 195 13.94 15.71 -7.16
CA SER A 195 14.73 14.58 -7.64
C SER A 195 14.63 14.35 -9.16
N MET A 196 15.72 13.84 -9.75
CA MET A 196 15.90 13.48 -11.17
C MET A 196 14.78 12.62 -11.78
N MET A 197 13.91 11.98 -10.97
CA MET A 197 12.73 11.28 -11.48
C MET A 197 11.73 12.20 -12.20
N ASP A 198 11.60 13.46 -11.78
CA ASP A 198 10.77 14.45 -12.50
C ASP A 198 11.32 14.71 -13.92
N VAL A 199 12.64 14.68 -14.07
CA VAL A 199 13.31 14.83 -15.37
C VAL A 199 13.06 13.60 -16.25
N SER A 200 13.14 12.39 -15.71
CA SER A 200 12.88 11.15 -16.46
C SER A 200 11.41 11.02 -16.91
N ILE A 201 10.45 11.42 -16.07
CA ILE A 201 9.02 11.46 -16.43
C ILE A 201 8.74 12.53 -17.49
N THR A 202 9.45 13.66 -17.45
CA THR A 202 9.37 14.71 -18.47
C THR A 202 9.96 14.25 -19.80
N TYR A 203 11.08 13.54 -19.78
CA TYR A 203 11.74 13.01 -20.98
C TYR A 203 10.91 11.94 -21.70
N ALA A 204 10.21 11.08 -20.93
CA ALA A 204 9.29 10.08 -21.49
C ALA A 204 8.04 10.70 -22.14
N LYS A 205 7.65 11.93 -21.77
CA LYS A 205 6.55 12.67 -22.41
C LYS A 205 6.94 13.37 -23.71
N GLN A 206 8.21 13.72 -23.88
CA GLN A 206 8.69 14.39 -25.10
C GLN A 206 8.96 13.42 -26.26
N ASN A 207 8.94 12.10 -26.00
CA ASN A 207 9.22 11.05 -26.99
C ASN A 207 7.99 10.15 -27.26
N LYS A 208 6.78 10.69 -27.11
CA LYS A 208 5.52 10.15 -27.67
C LYS A 208 4.93 11.16 -28.62
#